data_AF-A0A2P4QRE0-F1
#
_entry.id   AF-A0A2P4QRE0-F1
#
_cell.length_a   1.000
_cell.length_b   1.000
_cell.length_c   1.000
_cell.angle_alpha   90.00
_cell.angle_beta   90.00
_cell.angle_gamma   90.00
#
_symmetry.space_group_name_H-M   'P 1'
#
loop_
_entity.id
_entity.type
_entity.pdbx_description
1 polymer ?
#
loop_
_entity_poly.entity_id
_entity_poly.type
_entity_poly.pdbx_seq_one_letter_code
_entity_poly.pdbx_strand_id
1 'polypeptide(L)'
;MMAAVFAMQGFGIFAAGLVALIVLAAFRNGIIHNVMVIDYCWRLILGLGAVPGLLALYFRLTIPETPRYTMEVERNLMKASTDITSYLQKKANESHNNDKNDHDNNNDNNHNDNNDHNNHNDNNDHNDNYNHDDDTSSEYHVPKASWSDFFNYFGKWYNGKVLLGTSMSWFALDIAFYGIGLNNAIILSAIGYSDAKDADYNLRAYNSLKNMAIGNIIITIMGTIPGYWVTVLLVDKWGRKPIQFMGFGVLTALFIAMGASFEQLKEHSIPAFIVLFVLLQFFQNFGPNTTTFIVPGEVFPTRYRSTGHGISAASGKLGAIVAQVGFSKLKDIGGADAFVGRLLIIFAAWMFIGGLFTLLLPETKGLSLEELSNEDHFYKEKKEKEKKKSEV
;
A
#
# COMPACT_ATOMS: atom_id res chain seq x y z
N MET A 1 9.72 2.22 2.33
CA MET A 1 9.04 1.35 3.32
C MET A 1 7.56 1.10 2.99
N MET A 2 6.70 2.13 2.84
CA MET A 2 5.27 1.94 2.55
C MET A 2 4.98 1.07 1.31
N ALA A 3 5.72 1.28 0.21
CA ALA A 3 5.58 0.48 -1.01
C ALA A 3 5.84 -1.02 -0.77
N ALA A 4 6.82 -1.36 0.06
CA ALA A 4 7.19 -2.75 0.34
C ALA A 4 6.16 -3.46 1.21
N VAL A 5 5.56 -2.74 2.17
CA VAL A 5 4.43 -3.26 2.95
C VAL A 5 3.23 -3.51 2.04
N PHE A 6 2.93 -2.56 1.15
CA PHE A 6 1.84 -2.69 0.19
C PHE A 6 2.05 -3.86 -0.80
N ALA A 7 3.31 -4.13 -1.19
CA ALA A 7 3.68 -5.25 -2.06
C ALA A 7 3.31 -6.64 -1.48
N MET A 8 3.12 -6.76 -0.15
CA MET A 8 2.66 -8.00 0.47
C MET A 8 1.26 -8.42 0.00
N GLN A 9 0.46 -7.50 -0.55
CA GLN A 9 -0.81 -7.82 -1.20
C GLN A 9 -0.63 -8.88 -2.31
N GLY A 10 0.43 -8.76 -3.12
CA GLY A 10 0.71 -9.73 -4.18
C GLY A 10 1.01 -11.13 -3.65
N PHE A 11 1.75 -11.23 -2.54
CA PHE A 11 2.00 -12.52 -1.88
C PHE A 11 0.74 -13.11 -1.26
N GLY A 12 -0.17 -12.28 -0.73
CA GLY A 12 -1.47 -12.73 -0.25
C GLY A 12 -2.31 -13.38 -1.36
N ILE A 13 -2.37 -12.75 -2.54
CA ILE A 13 -3.08 -13.29 -3.71
C ILE A 13 -2.42 -14.60 -4.17
N PHE A 14 -1.09 -14.64 -4.22
CA PHE A 14 -0.35 -15.85 -4.60
C PHE A 14 -0.60 -17.01 -3.63
N ALA A 15 -0.51 -16.75 -2.33
CA ALA A 15 -0.77 -17.74 -1.28
C ALA A 15 -2.20 -18.28 -1.37
N ALA A 16 -3.19 -17.42 -1.62
CA ALA A 16 -4.58 -17.83 -1.82
C ALA A 16 -4.73 -18.78 -3.03
N GLY A 17 -4.13 -18.44 -4.17
CA GLY A 17 -4.11 -19.29 -5.35
C GLY A 17 -3.42 -20.64 -5.11
N LEU A 18 -2.29 -20.63 -4.40
CA LEU A 18 -1.52 -21.83 -4.06
C LEU A 18 -2.31 -22.75 -3.13
N VAL A 19 -2.93 -22.20 -2.07
CA VAL A 19 -3.79 -22.96 -1.16
C VAL A 19 -4.97 -23.58 -1.92
N ALA A 20 -5.62 -22.82 -2.81
CA ALA A 20 -6.71 -23.35 -3.63
C ALA A 20 -6.25 -24.54 -4.49
N LEU A 21 -5.07 -24.45 -5.13
CA LEU A 21 -4.52 -25.54 -5.93
C LEU A 21 -4.18 -26.79 -5.10
N ILE A 22 -3.58 -26.60 -3.92
CA ILE A 22 -3.25 -27.70 -2.99
C ILE A 22 -4.51 -28.40 -2.50
N VAL A 23 -5.54 -27.65 -2.10
CA VAL A 23 -6.81 -28.21 -1.63
C VAL A 23 -7.49 -28.99 -2.76
N LEU A 24 -7.56 -28.43 -3.97
CA LEU A 24 -8.14 -29.15 -5.12
C LEU A 24 -7.38 -30.46 -5.39
N ALA A 25 -6.04 -30.42 -5.39
CA ALA A 25 -5.22 -31.61 -5.62
C ALA A 25 -5.43 -32.69 -4.55
N ALA A 26 -5.52 -32.29 -3.27
CA ALA A 26 -5.76 -33.21 -2.15
C ALA A 26 -7.13 -33.92 -2.25
N PHE A 27 -8.16 -33.19 -2.68
CA PHE A 27 -9.53 -33.72 -2.81
C PHE A 27 -9.84 -34.27 -4.20
N ARG A 28 -8.86 -34.35 -5.12
CA ARG A 28 -9.07 -34.79 -6.52
C ARG A 28 -9.89 -36.07 -6.63
N ASN A 29 -9.48 -37.12 -5.94
CA ASN A 29 -10.16 -38.42 -6.03
C ASN A 29 -11.58 -38.31 -5.47
N GLY A 30 -11.79 -37.57 -4.38
CA GLY A 30 -13.12 -37.31 -3.83
C GLY A 30 -14.04 -36.57 -4.81
N ILE A 31 -13.51 -35.52 -5.46
CA ILE A 31 -14.26 -34.71 -6.43
C ILE A 31 -14.67 -35.56 -7.65
N ILE A 32 -13.77 -36.41 -8.17
CA ILE A 32 -14.06 -37.28 -9.32
C ILE A 32 -15.18 -38.28 -8.99
N HIS A 33 -15.23 -38.81 -7.76
CA HIS A 33 -16.32 -39.72 -7.35
C HIS A 33 -17.62 -38.97 -7.03
N ASN A 34 -17.53 -37.80 -6.39
CA ASN A 34 -18.66 -36.98 -6.01
C ASN A 34 -18.31 -35.49 -6.07
N VAL A 35 -18.90 -34.78 -7.04
CA VAL A 35 -18.68 -33.34 -7.24
C VAL A 35 -19.05 -32.48 -6.03
N MET A 36 -19.95 -32.95 -5.16
CA MET A 36 -20.35 -32.24 -3.93
C MET A 36 -19.18 -32.06 -2.96
N VAL A 37 -18.09 -32.81 -3.13
CA VAL A 37 -16.86 -32.63 -2.36
C VAL A 37 -16.27 -31.23 -2.53
N ILE A 38 -16.56 -30.55 -3.65
CA ILE A 38 -16.17 -29.15 -3.88
C ILE A 38 -16.72 -28.21 -2.79
N ASP A 39 -17.86 -28.52 -2.17
CA ASP A 39 -18.41 -27.72 -1.05
C ASP A 39 -17.44 -27.68 0.15
N TYR A 40 -16.76 -28.79 0.44
CA TYR A 40 -15.76 -28.81 1.50
C TYR A 40 -14.50 -28.05 1.10
N CYS A 41 -14.12 -28.06 -0.18
CA CYS A 41 -12.92 -27.39 -0.67
C CYS A 41 -12.98 -25.87 -0.44
N TRP A 42 -14.06 -25.19 -0.85
CA TRP A 42 -14.14 -23.72 -0.69
C TRP A 42 -14.21 -23.30 0.79
N ARG A 43 -14.91 -24.08 1.63
CA ARG A 43 -14.95 -23.85 3.09
C ARG A 43 -13.58 -23.96 3.72
N LEU A 44 -12.81 -24.99 3.33
CA LEU A 44 -11.45 -25.18 3.82
C LEU A 44 -10.52 -24.06 3.35
N ILE A 45 -10.61 -23.63 2.09
CA ILE A 45 -9.83 -22.52 1.56
C ILE A 45 -10.11 -21.23 2.36
N LEU A 46 -11.39 -20.91 2.62
CA LEU A 46 -11.75 -19.76 3.46
C LEU A 46 -11.23 -19.90 4.90
N GLY A 47 -11.36 -21.09 5.50
CA GLY A 47 -10.88 -21.36 6.85
C GLY A 47 -9.36 -21.20 6.98
N LEU A 48 -8.60 -21.73 6.02
CA LEU A 48 -7.14 -21.57 5.97
C LEU A 48 -6.74 -20.09 5.77
N GLY A 49 -7.51 -19.33 4.98
CA GLY A 49 -7.32 -17.89 4.79
C GLY A 49 -7.49 -17.06 6.07
N ALA A 50 -8.26 -17.54 7.05
CA ALA A 50 -8.44 -16.87 8.34
C ALA A 50 -7.23 -17.03 9.27
N VAL A 51 -6.40 -18.06 9.10
CA VAL A 51 -5.29 -18.39 10.03
C VAL A 51 -4.27 -17.25 10.14
N PRO A 52 -3.74 -16.66 9.05
CA PRO A 52 -2.82 -15.53 9.16
C PRO A 52 -3.46 -14.31 9.84
N GLY A 53 -4.77 -14.09 9.63
CA GLY A 53 -5.51 -13.01 10.29
C GLY A 53 -5.61 -13.17 11.80
N LEU A 54 -5.86 -14.41 12.27
CA LEU A 54 -5.89 -14.73 13.69
C LEU A 54 -4.49 -14.61 14.34
N LEU A 55 -3.44 -15.05 13.63
CA LEU A 55 -2.06 -14.85 14.07
C LEU A 55 -1.71 -13.36 14.18
N ALA A 56 -2.10 -12.57 13.17
CA ALA A 56 -1.90 -11.12 13.20
C ALA A 56 -2.67 -10.45 14.36
N LEU A 57 -3.88 -10.92 14.67
CA LEU A 57 -4.66 -10.44 15.82
C LEU A 57 -3.94 -10.73 17.14
N TYR A 58 -3.40 -11.94 17.32
CA TYR A 58 -2.59 -12.28 18.50
C TYR A 58 -1.42 -11.30 18.66
N PHE A 59 -0.63 -11.09 17.60
CA PHE A 59 0.48 -10.14 17.65
C PHE A 59 0.02 -8.71 17.93
N ARG A 60 -1.09 -8.29 17.33
CA ARG A 60 -1.64 -6.95 17.52
C ARG A 60 -2.12 -6.70 18.94
N LEU A 61 -2.60 -7.72 19.63
CA LEU A 61 -2.98 -7.62 21.05
C LEU A 61 -1.77 -7.67 22.00
N THR A 62 -0.62 -8.17 21.54
CA THR A 62 0.60 -8.29 22.36
C THR A 62 1.64 -7.20 22.12
N ILE A 63 1.54 -6.41 21.03
CA ILE A 63 2.48 -5.33 20.73
C ILE A 63 2.20 -4.15 21.69
N PRO A 64 3.19 -3.69 22.48
CA PRO A 64 3.05 -2.50 23.30
C PRO A 64 2.87 -1.26 22.42
N GLU A 65 2.04 -0.32 22.89
CA GLU A 65 1.79 0.94 22.20
C GLU A 65 3.07 1.76 21.99
N THR A 66 3.10 2.52 20.89
CA THR A 66 4.32 3.30 20.58
C THR A 66 4.55 4.41 21.62
N PRO A 67 5.80 4.69 22.02
CA PRO A 67 6.12 5.73 23.01
C PRO A 67 5.59 7.12 22.62
N ARG A 68 5.51 7.43 21.32
CA ARG A 68 4.91 8.67 20.81
C ARG A 68 3.41 8.77 21.10
N TYR A 69 2.66 7.67 20.98
CA TYR A 69 1.23 7.65 21.31
C TYR A 69 1.00 7.83 22.82
N THR A 70 1.78 7.15 23.66
CA THR A 70 1.76 7.32 25.13
C THR A 70 2.08 8.77 25.54
N MET A 71 3.03 9.41 24.85
CA MET A 71 3.46 10.77 25.14
C MET A 71 2.46 11.83 24.68
N GLU A 72 1.94 11.73 23.45
CA GLU A 72 1.09 12.76 22.84
C GLU A 72 -0.40 12.61 23.17
N VAL A 73 -0.87 11.38 23.40
CA VAL A 73 -2.31 11.07 23.57
C VAL A 73 -2.66 10.74 25.03
N GLU A 74 -1.89 9.90 25.71
CA GLU A 74 -2.15 9.58 27.14
C GLU A 74 -1.69 10.69 28.10
N ARG A 75 -0.94 11.70 27.62
CA ARG A 75 -0.34 12.79 28.41
C ARG A 75 0.44 12.31 29.64
N ASN A 76 0.97 11.09 29.60
CA ASN A 76 1.64 10.47 30.74
C ASN A 76 3.16 10.49 30.55
N LEU A 77 3.76 11.66 30.81
CA LEU A 77 5.20 11.96 30.64
C LEU A 77 6.11 10.95 31.37
N MET A 78 5.65 10.40 32.50
CA MET A 78 6.41 9.44 33.32
C MET A 78 6.56 8.07 32.64
N LYS A 79 5.52 7.59 31.94
CA LYS A 79 5.56 6.31 31.23
C LYS A 79 6.41 6.42 29.96
N ALA A 80 6.30 7.55 29.27
CA ALA A 80 7.11 7.86 28.10
C ALA A 80 8.61 7.97 28.41
N SER A 81 9.01 8.62 29.52
CA SER A 81 10.43 8.69 29.89
C SER A 81 10.99 7.31 30.28
N THR A 82 10.20 6.50 30.98
CA THR A 82 10.60 5.13 31.38
C THR A 82 10.79 4.21 30.17
N ASP A 83 9.89 4.29 29.18
CA ASP A 83 9.98 3.52 27.93
C ASP A 83 11.17 3.97 27.05
N ILE A 84 11.45 5.28 26.97
CA ILE A 84 12.63 5.81 26.27
C ILE A 84 13.91 5.37 26.97
N THR A 85 13.95 5.46 28.30
CA THR A 85 15.15 5.11 29.08
C THR A 85 15.44 3.63 28.96
N SER A 86 14.42 2.76 29.07
CA SER A 86 14.57 1.31 28.91
C SER A 86 14.96 0.91 27.49
N TYR A 87 14.46 1.59 26.45
CA TYR A 87 14.89 1.35 25.06
C TYR A 87 16.33 1.79 24.81
N LEU A 88 16.74 2.95 25.34
CA LEU A 88 18.11 3.44 25.27
C LEU A 88 19.07 2.56 26.06
N GLN A 89 18.68 2.06 27.24
CA GLN A 89 19.47 1.13 28.05
C GLN A 89 19.62 -0.22 27.35
N LYS A 90 18.57 -0.72 26.71
CA LYS A 90 18.62 -1.95 25.91
C LYS A 90 19.59 -1.79 24.74
N LYS A 91 19.51 -0.67 24.02
CA LYS A 91 20.43 -0.35 22.91
C LYS A 91 21.88 -0.17 23.39
N ALA A 92 22.09 0.48 24.54
CA ALA A 92 23.41 0.66 25.15
C ALA A 92 24.01 -0.69 25.59
N ASN A 93 23.22 -1.59 26.18
CA ASN A 93 23.65 -2.93 26.58
C ASN A 93 23.93 -3.84 25.36
N GLU A 94 23.19 -3.68 24.26
CA GLU A 94 23.45 -4.38 23.00
C GLU A 94 24.76 -3.89 22.34
N SER A 95 25.05 -2.58 22.38
CA SER A 95 26.34 -2.04 21.95
C SER A 95 27.51 -2.51 22.82
N HIS A 96 27.35 -2.53 24.15
CA HIS A 96 28.40 -2.94 25.08
C HIS A 96 28.74 -4.45 25.02
N ASN A 97 27.78 -5.29 24.67
CA ASN A 97 28.03 -6.73 24.47
C ASN A 97 28.70 -7.05 23.13
N ASN A 98 28.50 -6.21 22.10
CA ASN A 98 29.23 -6.36 20.83
C ASN A 98 30.69 -5.91 20.96
N ASP A 99 30.98 -4.82 21.68
CA ASP A 99 32.37 -4.36 21.91
C ASP A 99 33.19 -5.34 22.77
N LYS A 100 32.55 -6.08 23.71
CA LYS A 100 33.24 -7.12 24.50
C LYS A 100 33.59 -8.36 23.69
N ASN A 101 32.72 -8.77 22.76
CA ASN A 101 32.98 -9.92 21.89
C ASN A 101 34.07 -9.63 20.84
N ASP A 102 34.24 -8.37 20.43
CA ASP A 102 35.33 -7.96 19.53
C ASP A 102 36.68 -7.79 20.27
N HIS A 103 36.67 -7.47 21.57
CA HIS A 103 37.90 -7.35 22.37
C HIS A 103 38.46 -8.69 22.91
N ASP A 104 37.62 -9.69 23.17
CA ASP A 104 38.09 -11.02 23.62
C ASP A 104 38.69 -11.87 22.47
N ASN A 105 38.47 -11.51 21.21
CA ASN A 105 39.01 -12.25 20.05
C ASN A 105 40.36 -11.73 19.52
N ASN A 106 40.93 -10.68 20.12
CA ASN A 106 42.13 -10.01 19.59
C ASN A 106 43.31 -9.90 20.56
N ASN A 107 43.30 -10.64 21.69
CA ASN A 107 44.41 -10.63 22.65
C ASN A 107 45.20 -11.93 22.65
N ASP A 108 45.89 -12.18 21.53
CA ASP A 108 47.15 -12.93 21.52
C ASP A 108 48.15 -12.10 20.71
N ASN A 109 48.91 -11.23 21.39
CA ASN A 109 50.34 -10.99 21.18
C ASN A 109 50.85 -9.73 21.92
N ASN A 110 51.71 -9.99 22.89
CA ASN A 110 52.95 -9.28 23.20
C ASN A 110 52.97 -7.82 23.71
N HIS A 111 53.42 -7.73 24.97
CA HIS A 111 54.58 -6.97 25.49
C HIS A 111 54.51 -5.46 25.72
N ASN A 112 54.84 -5.11 26.98
CA ASN A 112 55.64 -3.98 27.50
C ASN A 112 55.25 -2.54 27.07
N ASP A 113 55.19 -1.52 27.92
CA ASP A 113 56.13 -1.12 28.97
C ASP A 113 55.50 -0.10 29.94
N ASN A 114 56.13 0.06 31.11
CA ASN A 114 55.87 1.05 32.15
C ASN A 114 56.04 2.51 31.68
N ASN A 115 55.28 3.45 32.26
CA ASN A 115 55.83 4.60 33.02
C ASN A 115 54.74 5.57 33.54
N ASP A 116 54.70 5.66 34.87
CA ASP A 116 54.75 6.84 35.72
C ASP A 116 54.34 8.26 35.24
N HIS A 117 53.48 8.86 36.10
CA HIS A 117 53.59 10.18 36.77
C HIS A 117 52.53 11.27 36.55
N ASN A 118 51.96 11.65 37.70
CA ASN A 118 51.64 13.00 38.20
C ASN A 118 50.42 13.79 37.69
N ASN A 119 49.34 13.63 38.46
CA ASN A 119 48.58 14.65 39.19
C ASN A 119 48.90 16.15 38.91
N HIS A 120 47.96 16.85 38.26
CA HIS A 120 47.75 18.29 38.42
C HIS A 120 46.26 18.58 38.52
N ASN A 121 45.87 19.07 39.71
CA ASN A 121 44.63 19.78 39.98
C ASN A 121 44.76 21.18 39.42
N ASP A 122 43.87 21.56 38.51
CA ASP A 122 43.57 22.97 38.24
C ASP A 122 42.06 23.19 38.45
N ASN A 123 41.75 23.74 39.63
CA ASN A 123 40.52 24.44 39.89
C ASN A 123 40.57 25.77 39.12
N ASN A 124 39.62 26.01 38.23
CA ASN A 124 39.27 27.36 37.83
C ASN A 124 37.75 27.49 37.80
N ASP A 125 37.24 28.08 38.89
CA ASP A 125 35.93 28.72 38.96
C ASP A 125 35.87 29.81 37.88
N HIS A 126 35.07 29.57 36.84
CA HIS A 126 34.55 30.64 35.99
C HIS A 126 33.07 30.81 36.30
N ASN A 127 32.84 31.80 37.14
CA ASN A 127 31.58 32.31 37.59
C ASN A 127 30.99 33.19 36.47
N ASP A 128 30.55 32.58 35.37
CA ASP A 128 29.82 33.27 34.32
C ASP A 128 28.31 33.18 34.61
N ASN A 129 27.86 34.25 35.25
CA ASN A 129 26.49 34.58 35.54
C ASN A 129 25.71 34.79 34.23
N TYR A 130 25.33 33.71 33.55
CA TYR A 130 24.35 33.78 32.47
C TYR A 130 22.98 33.99 33.10
N ASN A 131 22.55 35.26 33.11
CA ASN A 131 21.14 35.61 33.15
C ASN A 131 20.45 34.78 32.05
N HIS A 132 19.66 33.80 32.46
CA HIS A 132 18.61 33.26 31.62
C HIS A 132 17.59 34.38 31.49
N ASP A 133 17.79 35.23 30.48
CA ASP A 133 16.68 35.96 29.91
C ASP A 133 15.67 34.89 29.51
N ASP A 134 14.57 34.81 30.26
CA ASP A 134 13.33 34.09 29.94
C ASP A 134 12.73 34.72 28.68
N ASP A 135 13.46 34.61 27.56
CA ASP A 135 13.04 35.07 26.27
C ASP A 135 12.17 33.97 25.66
N THR A 136 10.89 34.05 26.02
CA THR A 136 9.76 33.54 25.26
C THR A 136 10.02 32.21 24.54
N SER A 137 10.02 31.10 25.29
CA SER A 137 9.59 29.83 24.72
C SER A 137 8.12 29.99 24.31
N SER A 138 7.90 30.60 23.14
CA SER A 138 6.59 30.64 22.50
C SER A 138 6.18 29.19 22.30
N GLU A 139 5.39 28.69 23.24
CA GLU A 139 4.80 27.37 23.21
C GLU A 139 4.21 27.20 21.81
N TYR A 140 4.84 26.35 21.00
CA TYR A 140 4.46 26.13 19.61
C TYR A 140 3.11 25.40 19.64
N HIS A 141 2.04 26.15 19.88
CA HIS A 141 0.68 25.64 19.93
C HIS A 141 0.25 25.29 18.52
N VAL A 142 0.53 24.04 18.12
CA VAL A 142 -0.09 23.43 16.96
C VAL A 142 -1.61 23.45 17.20
N PRO A 143 -2.39 24.22 16.43
CA PRO A 143 -3.82 24.34 16.66
C PRO A 143 -4.51 22.98 16.42
N LYS A 144 -5.33 22.54 17.39
CA LYS A 144 -6.06 21.27 17.30
C LYS A 144 -6.92 21.21 16.03
N ALA A 145 -6.88 20.11 15.29
CA ALA A 145 -7.70 19.91 14.08
C ALA A 145 -9.19 20.19 14.37
N SER A 146 -9.83 20.99 13.52
CA SER A 146 -11.27 21.26 13.59
C SER A 146 -11.91 21.07 12.22
N TRP A 147 -13.19 20.68 12.19
CA TRP A 147 -13.93 20.51 10.93
C TRP A 147 -14.05 21.80 10.14
N SER A 148 -14.24 22.94 10.82
CA SER A 148 -14.25 24.25 10.17
C SER A 148 -12.92 24.54 9.46
N ASP A 149 -11.79 24.25 10.12
CA ASP A 149 -10.48 24.47 9.52
C ASP A 149 -10.19 23.50 8.37
N PHE A 150 -10.70 22.27 8.44
CA PHE A 150 -10.61 21.30 7.35
C PHE A 150 -11.30 21.82 6.08
N PHE A 151 -12.56 22.26 6.20
CA PHE A 151 -13.31 22.81 5.07
C PHE A 151 -12.70 24.14 4.57
N ASN A 152 -12.17 24.98 5.47
CA ASN A 152 -11.44 26.19 5.07
C ASN A 152 -10.15 25.86 4.31
N TYR A 153 -9.42 24.82 4.73
CA TYR A 153 -8.17 24.40 4.07
C TYR A 153 -8.44 23.81 2.69
N PHE A 154 -9.32 22.80 2.59
CA PHE A 154 -9.64 22.12 1.32
C PHE A 154 -10.60 22.90 0.42
N GLY A 155 -11.29 23.91 0.95
CA GLY A 155 -12.09 24.85 0.16
C GLY A 155 -11.23 25.77 -0.71
N LYS A 156 -9.95 25.99 -0.37
CA LYS A 156 -8.99 26.65 -1.26
C LYS A 156 -8.64 25.70 -2.40
N TRP A 157 -8.87 26.10 -3.65
CA TRP A 157 -8.61 25.27 -4.84
C TRP A 157 -7.21 24.64 -4.88
N TYR A 158 -6.19 25.40 -4.46
CA TYR A 158 -4.81 24.92 -4.40
C TYR A 158 -4.65 23.62 -3.59
N ASN A 159 -5.40 23.46 -2.49
CA ASN A 159 -5.41 22.27 -1.64
C ASN A 159 -6.50 21.28 -2.06
N GLY A 160 -7.69 21.80 -2.40
CA GLY A 160 -8.85 21.01 -2.83
C GLY A 160 -8.57 20.16 -4.07
N LYS A 161 -7.79 20.68 -5.03
CA LYS A 161 -7.39 19.91 -6.23
C LYS A 161 -6.55 18.67 -5.90
N VAL A 162 -5.78 18.69 -4.81
CA VAL A 162 -4.97 17.55 -4.38
C VAL A 162 -5.87 16.46 -3.79
N LEU A 163 -6.83 16.85 -2.95
CA LEU A 163 -7.84 15.93 -2.43
C LEU A 163 -8.71 15.34 -3.56
N LEU A 164 -9.11 16.16 -4.52
CA LEU A 164 -9.85 15.71 -5.70
C LEU A 164 -9.01 14.75 -6.56
N GLY A 165 -7.74 15.10 -6.83
CA GLY A 165 -6.84 14.27 -7.62
C GLY A 165 -6.58 12.91 -6.98
N THR A 166 -6.34 12.87 -5.67
CA THR A 166 -6.08 11.62 -4.93
C THR A 166 -7.34 10.76 -4.86
N SER A 167 -8.50 11.36 -4.57
CA SER A 167 -9.77 10.65 -4.49
C SER A 167 -10.22 10.09 -5.84
N MET A 168 -10.16 10.89 -6.91
CA MET A 168 -10.62 10.49 -8.23
C MET A 168 -9.68 9.52 -8.94
N SER A 169 -8.35 9.67 -8.77
CA SER A 169 -7.41 8.69 -9.32
C SER A 169 -7.55 7.33 -8.64
N TRP A 170 -7.75 7.29 -7.31
CA TRP A 170 -7.98 6.04 -6.59
C TRP A 170 -9.35 5.43 -6.93
N PHE A 171 -10.42 6.23 -6.99
CA PHE A 171 -11.74 5.77 -7.46
C PHE A 171 -11.67 5.13 -8.85
N ALA A 172 -11.04 5.82 -9.80
CA ALA A 172 -10.93 5.37 -11.18
C ALA A 172 -10.09 4.08 -11.31
N LEU A 173 -8.97 4.01 -10.58
CA LEU A 173 -8.18 2.79 -10.45
C LEU A 173 -9.03 1.63 -9.93
N ASP A 174 -9.68 1.81 -8.77
CA ASP A 174 -10.36 0.71 -8.07
C ASP A 174 -11.52 0.15 -8.90
N ILE A 175 -12.10 0.95 -9.82
CA ILE A 175 -13.06 0.44 -10.81
C ILE A 175 -12.45 -0.69 -11.65
N ALA A 176 -11.28 -0.47 -12.26
CA ALA A 176 -10.65 -1.49 -13.09
C ALA A 176 -9.96 -2.57 -12.25
N PHE A 177 -9.26 -2.17 -11.18
CA PHE A 177 -8.48 -3.06 -10.33
C PHE A 177 -9.37 -4.12 -9.67
N TYR A 178 -10.47 -3.72 -9.03
CA TYR A 178 -11.40 -4.67 -8.40
C TYR A 178 -12.38 -5.28 -9.40
N GLY A 179 -12.75 -4.55 -10.46
CA GLY A 179 -13.58 -5.09 -11.54
C GLY A 179 -12.95 -6.29 -12.23
N ILE A 180 -11.62 -6.34 -12.29
CA ILE A 180 -10.86 -7.46 -12.86
C ILE A 180 -10.41 -8.42 -11.77
N GLY A 181 -9.73 -7.92 -10.74
CA GLY A 181 -9.09 -8.76 -9.73
C GLY A 181 -10.05 -9.71 -9.03
N LEU A 182 -11.29 -9.26 -8.75
CA LEU A 182 -12.32 -10.12 -8.14
C LEU A 182 -13.03 -11.03 -9.15
N ASN A 183 -12.88 -10.77 -10.45
CA ASN A 183 -13.53 -11.51 -11.54
C ASN A 183 -12.52 -12.22 -12.45
N ASN A 184 -11.25 -12.38 -12.04
CA ASN A 184 -10.21 -13.07 -12.83
C ASN A 184 -10.69 -14.47 -13.26
N ALA A 185 -11.34 -15.19 -12.35
CA ALA A 185 -11.97 -16.48 -12.60
C ALA A 185 -12.95 -16.44 -13.78
N ILE A 186 -13.84 -15.44 -13.79
CA ILE A 186 -14.85 -15.26 -14.83
C ILE A 186 -14.18 -14.89 -16.15
N ILE A 187 -13.20 -13.98 -16.13
CA ILE A 187 -12.46 -13.57 -17.34
C ILE A 187 -11.72 -14.77 -17.95
N LEU A 188 -11.06 -15.59 -17.13
CA LEU A 188 -10.41 -16.82 -17.59
C LEU A 188 -11.41 -17.83 -18.17
N SER A 189 -12.62 -17.89 -17.61
CA SER A 189 -13.71 -18.71 -18.18
C SER A 189 -14.23 -18.14 -19.50
N ALA A 190 -14.41 -16.83 -19.59
CA ALA A 190 -14.96 -16.16 -20.77
C ALA A 190 -14.09 -16.33 -22.03
N ILE A 191 -12.77 -16.41 -21.83
CA ILE A 191 -11.80 -16.69 -22.90
C ILE A 191 -11.59 -18.19 -23.17
N GLY A 192 -12.22 -19.07 -22.39
CA GLY A 192 -12.10 -20.52 -22.51
C GLY A 192 -10.81 -21.11 -21.89
N TYR A 193 -10.06 -20.36 -21.09
CA TYR A 193 -8.84 -20.87 -20.44
C TYR A 193 -9.15 -21.93 -19.39
N SER A 194 -10.27 -21.77 -18.66
CA SER A 194 -10.71 -22.79 -17.70
C SER A 194 -11.50 -23.94 -18.32
N ASP A 195 -11.80 -23.93 -19.63
CA ASP A 195 -12.68 -24.92 -20.24
C ASP A 195 -11.97 -26.28 -20.36
N ALA A 196 -12.25 -27.17 -19.42
CA ALA A 196 -11.87 -28.57 -19.53
C ALA A 196 -12.83 -29.32 -20.46
N LYS A 197 -12.30 -30.16 -21.35
CA LYS A 197 -13.07 -30.91 -22.37
C LYS A 197 -13.32 -32.37 -21.99
N ASP A 198 -13.18 -32.70 -20.71
CA ASP A 198 -13.39 -34.07 -20.23
C ASP A 198 -14.85 -34.50 -20.42
N ALA A 199 -15.05 -35.75 -20.85
CA ALA A 199 -16.38 -36.35 -21.03
C ALA A 199 -17.08 -36.56 -19.68
N ASP A 200 -16.32 -36.96 -18.66
CA ASP A 200 -16.82 -37.10 -17.29
C ASP A 200 -17.06 -35.71 -16.66
N TYR A 201 -18.27 -35.51 -16.13
CA TYR A 201 -18.69 -34.24 -15.56
C TYR A 201 -17.85 -33.83 -14.34
N ASN A 202 -17.56 -34.78 -13.45
CA ASN A 202 -16.84 -34.53 -12.20
C ASN A 202 -15.37 -34.18 -12.47
N LEU A 203 -14.73 -34.91 -13.38
CA LEU A 203 -13.38 -34.65 -13.85
C LEU A 203 -13.28 -33.30 -14.56
N ARG A 204 -14.28 -32.96 -15.39
CA ARG A 204 -14.37 -31.64 -16.05
C ARG A 204 -14.44 -30.52 -15.02
N ALA A 205 -15.29 -30.65 -14.00
CA ALA A 205 -15.40 -29.66 -12.93
C ALA A 205 -14.07 -29.47 -12.19
N TYR A 206 -13.41 -30.58 -11.79
CA TYR A 206 -12.09 -30.55 -11.17
C TYR A 206 -11.04 -29.85 -12.04
N ASN A 207 -10.91 -30.27 -13.32
CA ASN A 207 -9.91 -29.72 -14.22
C ASN A 207 -10.18 -28.24 -14.53
N SER A 208 -11.44 -27.82 -14.61
CA SER A 208 -11.79 -26.41 -14.85
C SER A 208 -11.37 -25.51 -13.68
N LEU A 209 -11.67 -25.94 -12.44
CA LEU A 209 -11.23 -25.24 -11.23
C LEU A 209 -9.71 -25.23 -11.06
N LYS A 210 -9.05 -26.36 -11.37
CA LYS A 210 -7.59 -26.47 -11.36
C LYS A 210 -6.95 -25.51 -12.37
N ASN A 211 -7.47 -25.46 -13.60
CA ASN A 211 -6.99 -24.55 -14.64
C ASN A 211 -7.15 -23.10 -14.19
N MET A 212 -8.31 -22.74 -13.63
CA MET A 212 -8.57 -21.39 -13.10
C MET A 212 -7.60 -21.00 -11.97
N ALA A 213 -7.30 -21.93 -11.05
CA ALA A 213 -6.31 -21.69 -10.00
C ALA A 213 -4.90 -21.48 -10.59
N ILE A 214 -4.49 -22.33 -11.55
CA ILE A 214 -3.21 -22.19 -12.25
C ILE A 214 -3.12 -20.86 -12.99
N GLY A 215 -4.17 -20.45 -13.70
CA GLY A 215 -4.22 -19.17 -14.41
C GLY A 215 -4.01 -17.98 -13.47
N ASN A 216 -4.70 -17.97 -12.33
CA ASN A 216 -4.51 -16.94 -11.30
C ASN A 216 -3.09 -16.91 -10.75
N ILE A 217 -2.47 -18.08 -10.49
CA ILE A 217 -1.08 -18.16 -10.03
C ILE A 217 -0.12 -17.59 -11.08
N ILE A 218 -0.28 -17.98 -12.35
CA ILE A 218 0.54 -17.47 -13.47
C ILE A 218 0.45 -15.95 -13.55
N ILE A 219 -0.76 -15.40 -13.51
CA ILE A 219 -1.01 -13.96 -13.55
C ILE A 219 -0.36 -13.24 -12.36
N THR A 220 -0.43 -13.85 -11.17
CA THR A 220 0.10 -13.25 -9.95
C THR A 220 1.63 -13.25 -9.92
N ILE A 221 2.26 -14.37 -10.26
CA ILE A 221 3.73 -14.51 -10.25
C ILE A 221 4.37 -13.69 -11.37
N MET A 222 3.77 -13.64 -12.56
CA MET A 222 4.40 -12.95 -13.70
C MET A 222 4.01 -11.48 -13.78
N GLY A 223 2.82 -11.11 -13.30
CA GLY A 223 2.31 -9.74 -13.38
C GLY A 223 2.34 -9.03 -12.04
N THR A 224 1.51 -9.50 -11.10
CA THR A 224 1.21 -8.79 -9.86
C THR A 224 2.44 -8.57 -8.97
N ILE A 225 3.12 -9.64 -8.57
CA ILE A 225 4.27 -9.57 -7.67
C ILE A 225 5.42 -8.75 -8.29
N PRO A 226 5.86 -9.03 -9.54
CA PRO A 226 6.90 -8.23 -10.17
C PRO A 226 6.53 -6.75 -10.29
N GLY A 227 5.28 -6.43 -10.65
CA GLY A 227 4.84 -5.04 -10.77
C GLY A 227 4.97 -4.26 -9.44
N TYR A 228 4.60 -4.88 -8.32
CA TYR A 228 4.83 -4.29 -7.00
C TYR A 228 6.31 -4.04 -6.73
N TRP A 229 7.16 -5.06 -6.91
CA TRP A 229 8.59 -4.94 -6.58
C TRP A 229 9.34 -3.99 -7.50
N VAL A 230 8.98 -3.91 -8.78
CA VAL A 230 9.52 -2.88 -9.67
C VAL A 230 9.14 -1.48 -9.15
N THR A 231 7.92 -1.29 -8.65
CA THR A 231 7.57 -0.01 -7.98
C THR A 231 8.39 0.23 -6.74
N VAL A 232 8.53 -0.76 -5.86
CA VAL A 232 9.34 -0.64 -4.63
C VAL A 232 10.75 -0.16 -4.94
N LEU A 233 11.37 -0.70 -5.99
CA LEU A 233 12.74 -0.37 -6.38
C LEU A 233 12.87 1.00 -7.08
N LEU A 234 11.81 1.45 -7.77
CA LEU A 234 11.87 2.64 -8.62
C LEU A 234 11.13 3.86 -8.06
N VAL A 235 10.21 3.71 -7.10
CA VAL A 235 9.34 4.82 -6.66
C VAL A 235 10.13 6.00 -6.10
N ASP A 236 11.20 5.74 -5.35
CA ASP A 236 12.06 6.79 -4.80
C ASP A 236 13.04 7.37 -5.84
N LYS A 237 13.24 6.69 -6.98
CA LYS A 237 14.13 7.13 -8.07
C LYS A 237 13.40 7.84 -9.20
N TRP A 238 12.26 7.33 -9.65
CA TRP A 238 11.46 7.88 -10.74
C TRP A 238 10.41 8.89 -10.24
N GLY A 239 9.89 8.69 -9.04
CA GLY A 239 8.84 9.54 -8.45
C GLY A 239 7.45 8.95 -8.62
N ARG A 240 6.51 9.42 -7.80
CA ARG A 240 5.17 8.83 -7.68
C ARG A 240 4.29 9.25 -8.85
N LYS A 241 4.30 10.53 -9.21
CA LYS A 241 3.43 11.08 -10.26
C LYS A 241 3.80 10.55 -11.66
N PRO A 242 5.09 10.48 -12.07
CA PRO A 242 5.47 9.86 -13.34
C PRO A 242 5.08 8.38 -13.43
N ILE A 243 5.30 7.59 -12.36
CA ILE A 243 4.91 6.17 -12.33
C ILE A 243 3.38 6.03 -12.45
N GLN A 244 2.62 6.85 -11.70
CA GLN A 244 1.16 6.84 -11.74
C GLN A 244 0.63 7.20 -13.15
N PHE A 245 1.17 8.26 -13.75
CA PHE A 245 0.76 8.73 -15.07
C PHE A 245 1.11 7.72 -16.18
N MET A 246 2.32 7.16 -16.13
CA MET A 246 2.76 6.09 -17.04
C MET A 246 1.84 4.87 -16.92
N GLY A 247 1.57 4.41 -15.69
CA GLY A 247 0.71 3.26 -15.46
C GLY A 247 -0.70 3.49 -16.01
N PHE A 248 -1.35 4.62 -15.70
CA PHE A 248 -2.68 4.93 -16.28
C PHE A 248 -2.66 4.98 -17.82
N GLY A 249 -1.63 5.57 -18.43
CA GLY A 249 -1.50 5.64 -19.88
C GLY A 249 -1.33 4.26 -20.53
N VAL A 250 -0.40 3.45 -20.02
CA VAL A 250 -0.16 2.08 -20.51
C VAL A 250 -1.40 1.20 -20.31
N LEU A 251 -2.05 1.29 -19.15
CA LEU A 251 -3.28 0.54 -18.87
C LEU A 251 -4.41 0.94 -19.81
N THR A 252 -4.58 2.23 -20.11
CA THR A 252 -5.57 2.70 -21.08
C THR A 252 -5.36 2.03 -22.44
N ALA A 253 -4.12 2.00 -22.94
CA ALA A 253 -3.78 1.37 -24.20
C ALA A 253 -4.01 -0.16 -24.17
N LEU A 254 -3.57 -0.84 -23.10
CA LEU A 254 -3.76 -2.29 -22.92
C LEU A 254 -5.24 -2.66 -22.85
N PHE A 255 -6.06 -1.91 -22.12
CA PHE A 255 -7.50 -2.15 -22.03
C PHE A 255 -8.21 -1.96 -23.37
N ILE A 256 -7.86 -0.92 -24.13
CA ILE A 256 -8.40 -0.73 -25.49
C ILE A 256 -7.99 -1.89 -26.37
N ALA A 257 -6.71 -2.26 -26.38
CA ALA A 257 -6.20 -3.36 -27.20
C ALA A 257 -6.92 -4.67 -26.87
N MET A 258 -6.98 -5.05 -25.59
CA MET A 258 -7.63 -6.29 -25.15
C MET A 258 -9.14 -6.29 -25.35
N GLY A 259 -9.82 -5.17 -25.09
CA GLY A 259 -11.26 -5.05 -25.24
C GLY A 259 -11.71 -5.04 -26.71
N ALA A 260 -10.98 -4.34 -27.58
CA ALA A 260 -11.28 -4.27 -29.01
C ALA A 260 -10.93 -5.56 -29.76
N SER A 261 -9.90 -6.30 -29.29
CA SER A 261 -9.49 -7.58 -29.87
C SER A 261 -9.98 -8.80 -29.10
N PHE A 262 -10.97 -8.65 -28.22
CA PHE A 262 -11.38 -9.69 -27.26
C PHE A 262 -11.79 -11.01 -27.95
N GLU A 263 -12.68 -10.94 -28.94
CA GLU A 263 -13.14 -12.13 -29.67
C GLU A 263 -12.01 -12.75 -30.50
N GLN A 264 -11.18 -11.91 -31.14
CA GLN A 264 -10.04 -12.39 -31.94
C GLN A 264 -9.02 -13.11 -31.06
N LEU A 265 -8.70 -12.57 -29.88
CA LEU A 265 -7.79 -13.18 -28.92
C LEU A 265 -8.36 -14.50 -28.39
N LYS A 266 -9.65 -14.53 -28.05
CA LYS A 266 -10.35 -15.74 -27.60
C LYS A 266 -10.33 -16.86 -28.65
N GLU A 267 -10.61 -16.53 -29.91
CA GLU A 267 -10.68 -17.52 -30.99
C GLU A 267 -9.30 -18.00 -31.47
N HIS A 268 -8.31 -17.11 -31.54
CA HIS A 268 -7.05 -17.39 -32.23
C HIS A 268 -5.87 -17.62 -31.27
N SER A 269 -5.84 -17.02 -30.08
CA SER A 269 -4.71 -17.16 -29.16
C SER A 269 -5.03 -16.76 -27.70
N ILE A 270 -5.52 -17.73 -26.94
CA ILE A 270 -5.63 -17.61 -25.47
C ILE A 270 -4.27 -17.26 -24.83
N PRO A 271 -3.12 -17.83 -25.22
CA PRO A 271 -1.83 -17.43 -24.64
C PRO A 271 -1.52 -15.93 -24.84
N ALA A 272 -1.85 -15.35 -25.99
CA ALA A 272 -1.67 -13.92 -26.21
C ALA A 272 -2.55 -13.07 -25.28
N PHE A 273 -3.80 -13.51 -25.05
CA PHE A 273 -4.66 -12.86 -24.05
C PHE A 273 -4.01 -12.90 -22.65
N ILE A 274 -3.51 -14.06 -22.22
CA ILE A 274 -2.86 -14.21 -20.92
C ILE A 274 -1.63 -13.30 -20.79
N VAL A 275 -0.81 -13.19 -21.85
CA VAL A 275 0.35 -12.27 -21.85
C VAL A 275 -0.08 -10.82 -21.67
N LEU A 276 -1.09 -10.36 -22.42
CA LEU A 276 -1.63 -9.01 -22.28
C LEU A 276 -2.23 -8.78 -20.88
N PHE A 277 -2.93 -9.78 -20.34
CA PHE A 277 -3.51 -9.71 -19.00
C PHE A 277 -2.44 -9.69 -17.90
N VAL A 278 -1.34 -10.40 -18.08
CA VAL A 278 -0.15 -10.35 -17.21
C VAL A 278 0.48 -8.96 -17.24
N LEU A 279 0.65 -8.36 -18.43
CA LEU A 279 1.15 -6.99 -18.56
C LEU A 279 0.20 -5.98 -17.91
N LEU A 280 -1.10 -6.19 -18.06
CA LEU A 280 -2.12 -5.35 -17.42
C LEU A 280 -1.99 -5.41 -15.90
N GLN A 281 -1.86 -6.60 -15.32
CA GLN A 281 -1.63 -6.78 -13.88
C GLN A 281 -0.27 -6.21 -13.45
N PHE A 282 0.76 -6.36 -14.28
CA PHE A 282 2.06 -5.77 -14.04
C PHE A 282 1.97 -4.25 -13.93
N PHE A 283 1.40 -3.54 -14.91
CA PHE A 283 1.33 -2.08 -14.93
C PHE A 283 0.26 -1.49 -13.99
N GLN A 284 -0.73 -2.27 -13.56
CA GLN A 284 -1.59 -1.86 -12.43
C GLN A 284 -0.73 -1.68 -11.18
N ASN A 285 0.14 -2.65 -10.89
CA ASN A 285 0.96 -2.66 -9.69
C ASN A 285 2.23 -1.80 -9.85
N PHE A 286 2.87 -1.85 -11.03
CA PHE A 286 3.87 -0.90 -11.50
C PHE A 286 3.25 0.35 -12.08
N GLY A 287 2.56 1.09 -11.22
CA GLY A 287 1.75 2.21 -11.67
C GLY A 287 0.74 2.65 -10.61
N PRO A 288 -0.52 2.87 -11.00
CA PRO A 288 -1.49 3.53 -10.15
C PRO A 288 -1.82 2.78 -8.87
N ASN A 289 -1.86 1.44 -8.83
CA ASN A 289 -2.23 0.74 -7.59
C ASN A 289 -1.33 1.07 -6.42
N THR A 290 -0.02 1.02 -6.64
CA THR A 290 0.94 1.34 -5.59
C THR A 290 1.01 2.84 -5.32
N THR A 291 0.94 3.67 -6.37
CA THR A 291 1.11 5.12 -6.23
C THR A 291 -0.10 5.82 -5.63
N THR A 292 -1.33 5.43 -5.97
CA THR A 292 -2.55 5.98 -5.34
C THR A 292 -2.67 5.62 -3.88
N PHE A 293 -2.02 4.55 -3.42
CA PHE A 293 -1.88 4.24 -2.00
C PHE A 293 -0.85 5.13 -1.29
N ILE A 294 0.31 5.35 -1.94
CA ILE A 294 1.42 6.12 -1.37
C ILE A 294 1.13 7.62 -1.32
N VAL A 295 0.68 8.20 -2.43
CA VAL A 295 0.56 9.66 -2.61
C VAL A 295 -0.30 10.32 -1.54
N PRO A 296 -1.51 9.84 -1.19
CA PRO A 296 -2.32 10.44 -0.12
C PRO A 296 -1.63 10.39 1.26
N GLY A 297 -0.75 9.42 1.51
CA GLY A 297 0.06 9.37 2.72
C GLY A 297 1.16 10.45 2.77
N GLU A 298 1.58 10.96 1.61
CA GLU A 298 2.69 11.91 1.47
C GLU A 298 2.22 13.35 1.23
N VAL A 299 1.14 13.58 0.47
CA VAL A 299 0.73 14.94 0.03
C VAL A 299 -0.11 15.72 1.04
N PHE A 300 -0.70 15.06 2.03
CA PHE A 300 -1.57 15.74 2.98
C PHE A 300 -0.81 16.24 4.22
N PRO A 301 -1.17 17.44 4.73
CA PRO A 301 -0.60 17.99 5.97
C PRO A 301 -0.80 17.05 7.14
N THR A 302 0.17 16.99 8.05
CA THR A 302 0.16 16.09 9.21
C THR A 302 -1.17 16.22 9.98
N ARG A 303 -1.67 17.46 10.10
CA ARG A 303 -2.95 17.76 10.78
C ARG A 303 -4.18 17.10 10.15
N TYR A 304 -4.21 16.91 8.83
CA TYR A 304 -5.35 16.33 8.10
C TYR A 304 -5.01 15.06 7.32
N ARG A 305 -3.79 14.52 7.50
CA ARG A 305 -3.27 13.41 6.71
C ARG A 305 -4.18 12.21 6.77
N SER A 306 -4.53 11.77 7.98
CA SER A 306 -5.40 10.61 8.18
C SER A 306 -6.79 10.83 7.60
N THR A 307 -7.37 12.03 7.74
CA THR A 307 -8.70 12.35 7.19
C THR A 307 -8.68 12.40 5.66
N GLY A 308 -7.71 13.10 5.06
CA GLY A 308 -7.57 13.18 3.61
C GLY A 308 -7.25 11.83 2.97
N HIS A 309 -6.34 11.07 3.58
CA HIS A 309 -6.04 9.69 3.17
C HIS A 309 -7.29 8.82 3.30
N GLY A 310 -8.04 8.93 4.40
CA GLY A 310 -9.30 8.21 4.61
C GLY A 310 -10.36 8.51 3.55
N ILE A 311 -10.56 9.78 3.18
CA ILE A 311 -11.48 10.18 2.11
C ILE A 311 -11.03 9.62 0.75
N SER A 312 -9.73 9.68 0.47
CA SER A 312 -9.16 9.14 -0.78
C SER A 312 -9.35 7.62 -0.87
N ALA A 313 -9.03 6.91 0.21
CA ALA A 313 -9.20 5.46 0.31
C ALA A 313 -10.68 5.05 0.23
N ALA A 314 -11.59 5.77 0.90
CA ALA A 314 -13.02 5.55 0.81
C ALA A 314 -13.54 5.73 -0.61
N SER A 315 -13.03 6.73 -1.34
CA SER A 315 -13.34 6.93 -2.77
C SER A 315 -12.90 5.73 -3.61
N GLY A 316 -11.69 5.20 -3.38
CA GLY A 316 -11.26 3.93 -3.98
C GLY A 316 -12.27 2.80 -3.75
N LYS A 317 -12.68 2.59 -2.49
CA LYS A 317 -13.66 1.54 -2.16
C LYS A 317 -15.03 1.74 -2.78
N LEU A 318 -15.49 2.98 -2.94
CA LEU A 318 -16.70 3.28 -3.72
C LEU A 318 -16.52 2.85 -5.19
N GLY A 319 -15.36 3.12 -5.79
CA GLY A 319 -15.00 2.62 -7.12
C GLY A 319 -15.07 1.10 -7.21
N ALA A 320 -14.53 0.39 -6.22
CA ALA A 320 -14.57 -1.08 -6.14
C ALA A 320 -16.00 -1.63 -6.05
N ILE A 321 -16.88 -0.98 -5.29
CA ILE A 321 -18.30 -1.36 -5.18
C ILE A 321 -19.00 -1.13 -6.52
N VAL A 322 -18.80 0.03 -7.16
CA VAL A 322 -19.33 0.34 -8.49
C VAL A 322 -18.85 -0.70 -9.51
N ALA A 323 -17.58 -1.07 -9.46
CA ALA A 323 -17.00 -2.10 -10.31
C ALA A 323 -17.76 -3.42 -10.17
N GLN A 324 -18.01 -3.87 -8.94
CA GLN A 324 -18.59 -5.18 -8.74
C GLN A 324 -20.07 -5.24 -9.09
N VAL A 325 -20.84 -4.24 -8.68
CA VAL A 325 -22.25 -4.17 -9.05
C VAL A 325 -22.38 -4.02 -10.58
N GLY A 326 -21.52 -3.20 -11.20
CA GLY A 326 -21.48 -3.01 -12.64
C GLY A 326 -21.09 -4.29 -13.39
N PHE A 327 -19.98 -4.93 -13.01
CA PHE A 327 -19.49 -6.14 -13.66
C PHE A 327 -20.53 -7.25 -13.63
N SER A 328 -21.10 -7.55 -12.45
CA SER A 328 -22.10 -8.62 -12.32
C SER A 328 -23.38 -8.37 -13.14
N LYS A 329 -23.78 -7.11 -13.33
CA LYS A 329 -24.96 -6.77 -14.13
C LYS A 329 -24.70 -6.72 -15.63
N LEU A 330 -23.50 -6.33 -16.02
CA LEU A 330 -23.17 -6.06 -17.41
C LEU A 330 -22.58 -7.28 -18.14
N LYS A 331 -21.84 -8.16 -17.45
CA LYS A 331 -21.06 -9.24 -18.08
C LYS A 331 -21.86 -10.15 -19.03
N ASP A 332 -23.14 -10.36 -18.73
CA ASP A 332 -24.02 -11.29 -19.46
C ASP A 332 -24.92 -10.61 -20.51
N ILE A 333 -24.72 -9.32 -20.78
CA ILE A 333 -25.47 -8.63 -21.84
C ILE A 333 -25.09 -9.22 -23.20
N GLY A 334 -26.09 -9.81 -23.87
CA GLY A 334 -25.90 -10.47 -25.16
C GLY A 334 -25.52 -11.95 -25.07
N GLY A 335 -25.52 -12.54 -23.87
CA GLY A 335 -25.18 -13.94 -23.63
C GLY A 335 -24.19 -14.10 -22.48
N ALA A 336 -24.00 -15.33 -22.00
CA ALA A 336 -23.09 -15.62 -20.89
C ALA A 336 -21.68 -15.08 -21.18
N ASP A 337 -21.20 -14.18 -20.32
CA ASP A 337 -19.91 -13.49 -20.40
C ASP A 337 -19.61 -12.75 -21.73
N ALA A 338 -20.62 -12.56 -22.59
CA ALA A 338 -20.47 -11.95 -23.91
C ALA A 338 -20.08 -10.47 -23.86
N PHE A 339 -20.32 -9.79 -22.74
CA PHE A 339 -20.01 -8.37 -22.58
C PHE A 339 -18.64 -8.11 -21.94
N VAL A 340 -17.88 -9.16 -21.59
CA VAL A 340 -16.57 -9.01 -20.91
C VAL A 340 -15.58 -8.19 -21.73
N GLY A 341 -15.50 -8.37 -23.06
CA GLY A 341 -14.66 -7.54 -23.91
C GLY A 341 -15.01 -6.05 -23.85
N ARG A 342 -16.31 -5.72 -23.81
CA ARG A 342 -16.78 -4.33 -23.69
C ARG A 342 -16.53 -3.75 -22.30
N LEU A 343 -16.58 -4.56 -21.24
CA LEU A 343 -16.18 -4.14 -19.90
C LEU A 343 -14.72 -3.68 -19.85
N LEU A 344 -13.82 -4.37 -20.56
CA LEU A 344 -12.42 -3.96 -20.66
C LEU A 344 -12.28 -2.56 -21.29
N ILE A 345 -13.10 -2.23 -22.30
CA ILE A 345 -13.12 -0.88 -22.90
C ILE A 345 -13.65 0.16 -21.91
N ILE A 346 -14.68 -0.16 -21.12
CA ILE A 346 -15.18 0.72 -20.05
C ILE A 346 -14.07 0.97 -19.02
N PHE A 347 -13.30 -0.04 -18.65
CA PHE A 347 -12.15 0.13 -17.77
C PHE A 347 -11.07 1.02 -18.39
N ALA A 348 -10.85 0.97 -19.70
CA ALA A 348 -9.94 1.90 -20.38
C ALA A 348 -10.34 3.37 -20.16
N ALA A 349 -11.63 3.70 -20.26
CA ALA A 349 -12.12 5.05 -20.05
C ALA A 349 -11.83 5.53 -18.61
N TRP A 350 -12.00 4.65 -17.62
CA TRP A 350 -11.65 4.97 -16.23
C TRP A 350 -10.15 5.10 -16.01
N MET A 351 -9.31 4.28 -16.65
CA MET A 351 -7.85 4.46 -16.59
C MET A 351 -7.42 5.80 -17.17
N PHE A 352 -8.02 6.21 -18.29
CA PHE A 352 -7.76 7.52 -18.90
C PHE A 352 -8.16 8.66 -17.97
N ILE A 353 -9.35 8.59 -17.37
CA ILE A 353 -9.82 9.56 -16.37
C ILE A 353 -8.86 9.62 -15.18
N GLY A 354 -8.41 8.48 -14.66
CA GLY A 354 -7.42 8.42 -13.58
C GLY A 354 -6.10 9.12 -13.94
N GLY A 355 -5.64 8.95 -15.19
CA GLY A 355 -4.49 9.69 -15.73
C GLY A 355 -4.70 11.20 -15.77
N LEU A 356 -5.88 11.67 -16.17
CA LEU A 356 -6.21 13.10 -16.17
C LEU A 356 -6.22 13.69 -14.75
N PHE A 357 -6.83 13.01 -13.79
CA PHE A 357 -6.85 13.47 -12.39
C PHE A 357 -5.48 13.40 -11.71
N THR A 358 -4.58 12.54 -12.20
CA THR A 358 -3.17 12.51 -11.77
C THR A 358 -2.45 13.82 -12.08
N LEU A 359 -2.87 14.59 -13.09
CA LEU A 359 -2.27 15.88 -13.41
C LEU A 359 -2.43 16.91 -12.29
N LEU A 360 -3.49 16.79 -11.48
CA LEU A 360 -3.76 17.67 -10.33
C LEU A 360 -2.81 17.43 -9.15
N LEU A 361 -2.12 16.30 -9.12
CA LEU A 361 -1.25 15.88 -8.02
C LEU A 361 0.12 16.53 -8.12
N PRO A 362 0.76 16.92 -7.00
CA PRO A 362 2.18 17.26 -6.97
C PRO A 362 3.04 15.99 -7.05
N GLU A 363 4.32 16.14 -7.41
CA GLU A 363 5.32 15.09 -7.19
C GLU A 363 5.84 15.19 -5.75
N THR A 364 6.02 14.04 -5.09
CA THR A 364 6.41 13.94 -3.67
C THR A 364 7.85 13.50 -3.45
N LYS A 365 8.54 13.05 -4.51
CA LYS A 365 9.93 12.57 -4.44
C LYS A 365 10.88 13.61 -3.83
N GLY A 366 11.56 13.17 -2.76
CA GLY A 366 12.69 13.90 -2.17
C GLY A 366 12.30 15.11 -1.32
N LEU A 367 11.00 15.30 -1.06
CA LEU A 367 10.49 16.38 -0.23
C LEU A 367 10.10 15.84 1.14
N SER A 368 10.33 16.63 2.19
CA SER A 368 9.82 16.32 3.52
C SER A 368 8.29 16.44 3.55
N LEU A 369 7.65 15.81 4.53
CA LEU A 369 6.19 15.88 4.66
C LEU A 369 5.73 17.30 5.01
N GLU A 370 6.57 18.04 5.72
CA GLU A 370 6.38 19.43 6.13
C GLU A 370 6.47 20.37 4.92
N GLU A 371 7.44 20.14 4.03
CA GLU A 371 7.60 20.89 2.76
C GLU A 371 6.43 20.64 1.81
N LEU A 372 5.97 19.39 1.70
CA LEU A 372 4.85 19.01 0.83
C LEU A 372 3.52 19.61 1.26
N SER A 373 3.35 19.79 2.57
CA SER A 373 2.11 20.25 3.17
C SER A 373 2.00 21.77 3.29
N ASN A 374 3.11 22.48 2.99
CA ASN A 374 3.21 23.94 3.05
C ASN A 374 2.75 24.49 4.42
N GLU A 375 2.93 23.69 5.48
CA GLU A 375 2.47 24.02 6.84
C GLU A 375 3.10 25.34 7.31
N ASP A 376 4.37 25.60 6.95
CA ASP A 376 5.07 26.87 7.25
C ASP A 376 4.37 28.11 6.67
N HIS A 377 3.80 28.01 5.47
CA HIS A 377 3.10 29.13 4.83
C HIS A 377 1.73 29.38 5.47
N PHE A 378 1.02 28.31 5.84
CA PHE A 378 -0.25 28.40 6.54
C PHE A 378 -0.08 28.99 7.95
N TYR A 379 0.99 28.60 8.66
CA TYR A 379 1.32 29.17 9.97
C TYR A 379 1.73 30.65 9.89
N LYS A 380 2.49 31.04 8.86
CA LYS A 380 2.83 32.45 8.61
C LYS A 380 1.59 33.31 8.33
N GLU A 381 0.71 32.87 7.42
CA GLU A 381 -0.55 33.59 7.13
C GLU A 381 -1.45 33.72 8.37
N LYS A 382 -1.54 32.66 9.19
CA LYS A 382 -2.36 32.68 10.41
C LYS A 382 -1.77 33.62 11.46
N LYS A 383 -0.46 33.58 11.69
CA LYS A 383 0.24 34.51 12.59
C LYS A 383 0.06 35.96 12.15
N GLU A 384 0.16 36.26 10.85
CA GLU A 384 -0.06 37.63 10.34
C GLU A 384 -1.51 38.11 10.54
N LYS A 385 -2.49 37.22 10.38
CA LYS A 385 -3.90 37.56 10.63
C LYS A 385 -4.23 37.72 12.11
N GLU A 386 -3.64 36.93 12.98
CA GLU A 386 -3.78 37.07 14.44
C GLU A 386 -3.10 38.35 14.94
N LYS A 387 -1.91 38.67 14.42
CA LYS A 387 -1.20 39.91 14.72
C LYS A 387 -1.98 41.16 14.30
N LYS A 388 -2.59 41.14 13.10
CA LYS A 388 -3.51 42.20 12.64
C LYS A 388 -4.79 42.31 13.46
N LYS A 389 -5.23 41.24 14.12
CA LYS A 389 -6.41 41.24 15.00
C LYS A 389 -6.11 41.72 16.42
N SER A 390 -4.85 41.66 16.87
CA SER A 390 -4.41 42.19 18.16
C SER A 390 -3.99 43.67 18.09
N GLU A 391 -3.76 44.20 16.90
CA GLU A 391 -3.38 45.61 16.64
C GLU A 391 -4.59 46.54 16.40
N VAL A 392 -5.81 45.99 16.39
CA VAL A 392 -7.11 46.70 16.29
C VAL A 392 -7.85 46.48 17.60
#